data_AF-A0A496UHP0-F1
#
_entry.id   AF-A0A496UHP0-F1
#
_cell.length_a   1.000
_cell.length_b   1.000
_cell.length_c   1.000
_cell.angle_alpha   90.00
_cell.angle_beta   90.00
_cell.angle_gamma   90.00
#
_symmetry.space_group_name_H-M   'P 1'
#
loop_
_entity.id
_entity.type
_entity.pdbx_description
1 polymer ?
#
loop_
_entity_poly.entity_id
_entity_poly.type
_entity_poly.pdbx_seq_one_letter_code
_entity_poly.pdbx_strand_id
1 'polypeptide(L)'
;MGFDPLLKVSSTLKTVLSVLLIISVSYGEICSDLQTIGVPAHSAYLQDSMLVVSMSGSLAEGDSLLKHYGGIFFVAVDSIVAGWDVFGIAVELDEATLVFRTCDMIELFEWISESSDDEAIAEWVLNHTRVVRDTESDQP
;
A
#
# COMPACT_ATOMS: atom_id res chain seq x y z
N MET A 1 -34.17 -13.86 43.41
CA MET A 1 -32.98 -13.11 42.97
C MET A 1 -31.91 -14.11 42.57
N GLY A 2 -31.34 -13.96 41.37
CA GLY A 2 -30.30 -14.83 40.84
C GLY A 2 -30.48 -15.08 39.34
N PHE A 3 -30.43 -14.01 38.55
CA PHE A 3 -30.25 -14.09 37.10
C PHE A 3 -28.75 -14.17 36.84
N ASP A 4 -28.27 -15.26 36.25
CA ASP A 4 -26.94 -15.33 35.66
C ASP A 4 -27.03 -16.04 34.29
N PRO A 5 -27.22 -15.32 33.18
CA PRO A 5 -26.94 -15.85 31.86
C PRO A 5 -25.49 -15.50 31.52
N LEU A 6 -24.53 -16.11 32.20
CA LEU A 6 -23.12 -15.97 31.82
C LEU A 6 -22.82 -16.88 30.63
N LEU A 7 -23.16 -16.33 29.46
CA LEU A 7 -22.44 -16.40 28.20
C LEU A 7 -21.31 -17.45 28.18
N LYS A 8 -21.65 -18.69 27.84
CA LYS A 8 -20.68 -19.72 27.48
C LYS A 8 -20.16 -19.39 26.08
N VAL A 9 -19.32 -18.36 25.98
CA VAL A 9 -18.65 -17.96 24.74
C VAL A 9 -17.77 -19.12 24.30
N SER A 10 -18.19 -19.79 23.23
CA SER A 10 -17.52 -20.95 22.64
C SER A 10 -16.05 -20.63 22.37
N SER A 11 -15.16 -21.56 22.71
CA SER A 11 -13.70 -21.46 22.49
C SER A 11 -13.35 -21.09 21.05
N THR A 12 -14.17 -21.50 20.09
CA THR A 12 -14.02 -21.16 18.66
C THR A 12 -14.24 -19.68 18.35
N LEU A 13 -15.13 -18.99 19.08
CA LEU A 13 -15.36 -17.55 18.86
C LEU A 13 -14.18 -16.71 19.33
N LYS A 14 -13.50 -17.12 20.41
CA LYS A 14 -12.28 -16.45 20.90
C LYS A 14 -11.12 -16.63 19.93
N THR A 15 -10.95 -17.81 19.32
CA THR A 15 -9.90 -18.04 18.32
C THR A 15 -10.13 -17.24 17.04
N VAL A 16 -11.37 -17.17 16.54
CA VAL A 16 -11.70 -16.32 15.38
C VAL A 16 -11.48 -14.84 15.70
N LEU A 17 -11.88 -14.40 16.90
CA LEU A 17 -11.66 -13.01 17.33
C LEU A 17 -10.17 -12.68 17.47
N SER A 18 -9.35 -13.62 17.96
CA SER A 18 -7.89 -13.44 18.04
C SER A 18 -7.21 -13.42 16.69
N VAL A 19 -7.65 -14.23 15.72
CA VAL A 19 -7.12 -14.18 14.34
C VAL A 19 -7.56 -12.88 13.65
N LEU A 20 -8.79 -12.41 13.86
CA LEU A 20 -9.25 -11.12 13.35
C LEU A 20 -8.49 -9.95 13.98
N LEU A 21 -8.14 -10.05 15.27
CA LEU A 21 -7.42 -9.00 16.01
C LEU A 21 -5.94 -8.91 15.61
N ILE A 22 -5.29 -10.03 15.29
CA ILE A 22 -3.89 -10.04 14.85
C ILE A 22 -3.72 -9.43 13.45
N ILE A 23 -4.74 -9.55 12.59
CA ILE A 23 -4.70 -8.89 11.28
C ILE A 23 -4.74 -7.37 11.46
N SER A 24 -5.38 -6.80 12.49
CA SER A 24 -5.48 -5.33 12.61
C SER A 24 -4.25 -4.62 13.19
N VAL A 25 -3.27 -5.33 13.76
CA VAL A 25 -2.15 -4.67 14.49
C VAL A 25 -1.08 -4.13 13.54
N SER A 26 -0.94 -4.67 12.33
CA SER A 26 0.11 -4.26 11.38
C SER A 26 -0.31 -3.16 10.39
N TYR A 27 -1.59 -2.77 10.36
CA TYR A 27 -2.13 -1.79 9.41
C TYR A 27 -2.04 -0.34 9.90
N GLY A 28 -1.86 -0.16 11.22
CA GLY A 28 -1.58 1.15 11.81
C GLY A 28 -0.13 1.61 11.64
N GLU A 29 0.81 0.68 11.43
CA GLU A 29 2.24 0.99 11.28
C GLU A 29 2.55 1.62 9.92
N ILE A 30 2.14 1.02 8.80
CA ILE A 30 2.53 1.50 7.46
C ILE A 30 2.11 2.95 7.21
N CYS A 31 0.86 3.32 7.53
CA CYS A 31 0.40 4.70 7.35
C CYS A 31 1.19 5.68 8.25
N SER A 32 1.49 5.29 9.49
CA SER A 32 2.32 6.08 10.41
C SER A 32 3.77 6.19 9.93
N ASP A 33 4.34 5.14 9.38
CA ASP A 33 5.69 5.10 8.83
C ASP A 33 5.80 6.01 7.61
N LEU A 34 4.82 5.93 6.70
CA LEU A 34 4.68 6.81 5.56
C LEU A 34 4.61 8.29 5.98
N GLN A 35 3.80 8.60 7.00
CA GLN A 35 3.73 9.97 7.54
C GLN A 35 5.06 10.40 8.16
N THR A 36 5.78 9.50 8.83
CA THR A 36 7.09 9.78 9.45
C THR A 36 8.15 10.12 8.42
N ILE A 37 8.10 9.51 7.23
CA ILE A 37 8.98 9.85 6.10
C ILE A 37 8.47 11.02 5.25
N GLY A 38 7.38 11.67 5.67
CA GLY A 38 6.84 12.88 5.03
C GLY A 38 5.87 12.64 3.87
N VAL A 39 5.35 11.42 3.71
CA VAL A 39 4.25 11.13 2.78
C VAL A 39 2.92 11.57 3.43
N PRO A 40 2.10 12.40 2.78
CA PRO A 40 0.80 12.84 3.30
C PRO A 40 -0.29 11.75 3.14
N ALA A 41 0.00 10.54 3.63
CA ALA A 41 -0.88 9.39 3.58
C ALA A 41 -2.01 9.48 4.62
N HIS A 42 -3.24 9.17 4.20
CA HIS A 42 -4.42 9.08 5.06
C HIS A 42 -4.75 7.63 5.42
N SER A 43 -4.50 6.72 4.48
CA SER A 43 -4.75 5.29 4.65
C SER A 43 -3.70 4.48 3.89
N ALA A 44 -3.36 3.31 4.43
CA ALA A 44 -2.51 2.34 3.76
C ALA A 44 -2.97 0.93 4.13
N TYR A 45 -3.17 0.06 3.14
CA TYR A 45 -3.60 -1.32 3.36
C TYR A 45 -3.10 -2.24 2.24
N LEU A 46 -3.01 -3.53 2.54
CA LEU A 46 -2.67 -4.56 1.56
C LEU A 46 -3.95 -5.20 1.01
N GLN A 47 -4.09 -5.25 -0.31
CA GLN A 47 -5.19 -5.91 -0.99
C GLN A 47 -4.64 -6.78 -2.12
N ASP A 48 -4.83 -8.11 -2.06
CA ASP A 48 -4.36 -9.04 -3.10
C ASP A 48 -2.89 -8.82 -3.50
N SER A 49 -2.01 -8.68 -2.49
CA SER A 49 -0.58 -8.34 -2.64
C SER A 49 -0.28 -6.95 -3.22
N MET A 50 -1.29 -6.09 -3.39
CA MET A 50 -1.14 -4.70 -3.77
C MET A 50 -1.12 -3.80 -2.53
N LEU A 51 -0.05 -3.04 -2.33
CA LEU A 51 -0.03 -1.99 -1.32
C LEU A 51 -0.83 -0.79 -1.83
N VAL A 52 -2.02 -0.59 -1.27
CA VAL A 52 -2.89 0.53 -1.59
C VAL A 52 -2.65 1.64 -0.57
N VAL A 53 -2.31 2.83 -1.06
CA VAL A 53 -2.05 4.02 -0.25
C VAL A 53 -2.91 5.16 -0.75
N SER A 54 -3.79 5.68 0.09
CA SER A 54 -4.53 6.91 -0.20
C SER A 54 -3.80 8.09 0.42
N MET A 55 -3.49 9.12 -0.37
CA MET A 55 -2.72 10.29 0.08
C MET A 55 -3.24 11.59 -0.54
N SER A 56 -2.95 12.72 0.11
CA SER A 56 -3.16 14.02 -0.51
C SER A 56 -2.05 14.32 -1.52
N GLY A 57 -2.41 14.96 -2.63
CA GLY A 57 -1.47 15.42 -3.64
C GLY A 57 -2.14 15.53 -4.99
N SER A 58 -1.44 16.08 -5.97
CA SER A 58 -1.93 16.19 -7.35
C SER A 58 -0.83 15.84 -8.34
N LEU A 59 -1.20 15.32 -9.52
CA LEU A 59 -0.27 15.10 -10.62
C LEU A 59 0.43 16.39 -11.06
N ALA A 60 -0.20 17.55 -10.80
CA ALA A 60 0.37 18.86 -11.09
C ALA A 60 1.57 19.23 -10.21
N GLU A 61 1.75 18.57 -9.06
CA GLU A 61 2.83 18.86 -8.10
C GLU A 61 4.17 18.23 -8.50
N GLY A 62 4.18 17.35 -9.50
CA GLY A 62 5.38 16.83 -10.16
C GLY A 62 6.45 16.30 -9.20
N ASP A 63 7.46 17.11 -8.92
CA ASP A 63 8.58 16.77 -8.03
C ASP A 63 8.16 16.39 -6.61
N SER A 64 7.17 17.08 -6.02
CA SER A 64 6.68 16.72 -4.69
C SER A 64 5.98 15.36 -4.70
N LEU A 65 5.15 15.11 -5.71
CA LEU A 65 4.47 13.83 -5.88
C LEU A 65 5.49 12.70 -6.09
N LEU A 66 6.53 12.91 -6.90
CA LEU A 66 7.59 11.94 -7.14
C LEU A 66 8.34 11.57 -5.85
N LYS A 67 8.59 12.53 -4.96
CA LYS A 67 9.21 12.26 -3.64
C LYS A 67 8.32 11.39 -2.77
N HIS A 68 7.02 11.70 -2.71
CA HIS A 68 6.07 10.91 -1.93
C HIS A 68 5.92 9.49 -2.50
N TYR A 69 5.81 9.38 -3.82
CA TYR A 69 5.74 8.13 -4.54
C TYR A 69 6.99 7.27 -4.32
N GLY A 70 8.18 7.87 -4.39
CA GLY A 70 9.45 7.19 -4.09
C GLY A 70 9.52 6.67 -2.65
N GLY A 71 9.01 7.44 -1.68
CA GLY A 71 8.89 6.98 -0.29
C GLY A 71 7.98 5.76 -0.15
N ILE A 72 6.83 5.76 -0.81
CA ILE A 72 5.91 4.61 -0.84
C ILE A 72 6.58 3.39 -1.49
N PHE A 73 7.28 3.59 -2.62
CA PHE A 73 8.02 2.53 -3.29
C PHE A 73 9.08 1.90 -2.38
N PHE A 74 9.85 2.72 -1.66
CA PHE A 74 10.86 2.21 -0.72
C PHE A 74 10.23 1.39 0.41
N VAL A 75 9.12 1.83 0.98
CA VAL A 75 8.37 1.07 2.00
C VAL A 75 7.86 -0.26 1.45
N ALA A 76 7.39 -0.29 0.20
CA ALA A 76 6.98 -1.53 -0.45
C ALA A 76 8.16 -2.50 -0.60
N VAL A 77 9.32 -2.02 -1.06
CA VAL A 77 10.53 -2.84 -1.18
C VAL A 77 11.02 -3.35 0.18
N ASP A 78 11.04 -2.49 1.19
CA ASP A 78 11.43 -2.89 2.56
C ASP A 78 10.48 -3.97 3.11
N SER A 79 9.18 -3.84 2.86
CA SER A 79 8.18 -4.85 3.23
C SER A 79 8.46 -6.20 2.56
N ILE A 80 8.83 -6.21 1.27
CA ILE A 80 9.21 -7.43 0.54
C ILE A 80 10.44 -8.08 1.17
N VAL A 81 11.47 -7.28 1.48
CA VAL A 81 12.70 -7.75 2.14
C VAL A 81 12.39 -8.31 3.54
N ALA A 82 11.42 -7.73 4.25
CA ALA A 82 10.91 -8.23 5.52
C ALA A 82 10.02 -9.49 5.39
N GLY A 83 9.78 -9.98 4.17
CA GLY A 83 9.04 -11.20 3.87
C GLY A 83 7.53 -11.02 3.70
N TRP A 84 7.05 -9.79 3.51
CA TRP A 84 5.65 -9.52 3.23
C TRP A 84 5.34 -9.76 1.75
N ASP A 85 4.11 -10.21 1.49
CA ASP A 85 3.59 -10.48 0.15
C ASP A 85 3.10 -9.16 -0.49
N VAL A 86 4.03 -8.23 -0.72
CA VAL A 86 3.77 -6.93 -1.37
C VAL A 86 4.37 -6.97 -2.76
N PHE A 87 3.56 -7.20 -3.78
CA PHE A 87 4.01 -7.23 -5.16
C PHE A 87 3.20 -6.25 -5.99
N GLY A 88 3.13 -4.99 -5.59
CA GLY A 88 2.44 -3.96 -6.34
C GLY A 88 2.09 -2.77 -5.48
N ILE A 89 1.86 -1.62 -6.12
CA ILE A 89 1.57 -0.36 -5.46
C ILE A 89 0.42 0.33 -6.18
N ALA A 90 -0.63 0.69 -5.44
CA ALA A 90 -1.67 1.61 -5.89
C ALA A 90 -1.61 2.86 -5.01
N VAL A 91 -1.39 4.03 -5.61
CA VAL A 91 -1.45 5.31 -4.91
C VAL A 91 -2.69 6.06 -5.36
N GLU A 92 -3.67 6.16 -4.48
CA GLU A 92 -4.92 6.88 -4.71
C GLU A 92 -4.73 8.36 -4.37
N LEU A 93 -4.91 9.21 -5.38
CA LEU A 93 -5.03 10.66 -5.29
C LEU A 93 -6.48 11.04 -5.60
N ASP A 94 -6.88 12.26 -5.24
CA ASP A 94 -8.24 12.76 -5.49
C ASP A 94 -8.64 12.75 -6.98
N GLU A 95 -7.67 12.84 -7.90
CA GLU A 95 -7.89 12.98 -9.34
C GLU A 95 -7.48 11.74 -10.16
N ALA A 96 -6.74 10.80 -9.55
CA ALA A 96 -6.19 9.64 -10.24
C ALA A 96 -5.62 8.60 -9.27
N THR A 97 -5.51 7.37 -9.75
CA THR A 97 -4.73 6.31 -9.11
C THR A 97 -3.46 6.03 -9.90
N LEU A 98 -2.30 6.06 -9.24
CA LEU A 98 -1.03 5.58 -9.78
C LEU A 98 -0.91 4.08 -9.51
N VAL A 99 -0.71 3.27 -10.55
CA VAL A 99 -0.71 1.82 -10.46
C VAL A 99 0.60 1.26 -10.98
N PHE A 100 1.35 0.62 -10.09
CA PHE A 100 2.54 -0.14 -10.40
C PHE A 100 2.26 -1.62 -10.10
N ARG A 101 2.15 -2.45 -11.13
CA ARG A 101 1.54 -3.78 -11.00
C ARG A 101 2.56 -4.81 -10.57
N THR A 102 2.04 -5.96 -10.15
CA THR A 102 2.83 -7.14 -9.78
C THR A 102 3.81 -7.59 -10.84
N CYS A 103 3.38 -7.69 -12.11
CA CYS A 103 4.30 -8.08 -13.17
C CYS A 103 5.45 -7.07 -13.30
N ASP A 104 5.15 -5.78 -13.21
CA ASP A 104 6.15 -4.72 -13.34
C ASP A 104 7.13 -4.77 -12.13
N MET A 105 6.64 -5.04 -10.92
CA MET A 105 7.49 -5.24 -9.73
C MET A 105 8.42 -6.45 -9.86
N ILE A 106 7.92 -7.59 -10.38
CA ILE A 106 8.73 -8.79 -10.58
C ILE A 106 9.80 -8.55 -11.63
N GLU A 107 9.43 -7.97 -12.78
CA GLU A 107 10.35 -7.62 -13.86
C GLU A 107 11.44 -6.65 -13.36
N LEU A 108 11.08 -5.69 -12.49
CA LEU A 108 12.05 -4.80 -11.87
C LEU A 108 13.07 -5.56 -11.02
N PHE A 109 12.64 -6.50 -10.17
CA PHE A 109 13.57 -7.28 -9.33
C PHE A 109 14.50 -8.19 -10.15
N GLU A 110 13.99 -8.77 -11.23
CA GLU A 110 14.81 -9.52 -12.18
C GLU A 110 15.87 -8.61 -12.82
N TRP A 111 15.48 -7.40 -13.21
CA TRP A 111 16.37 -6.42 -13.83
C TRP A 111 17.42 -5.83 -12.86
N ILE A 112 17.02 -5.45 -11.63
CA ILE A 112 17.93 -4.85 -10.62
C ILE A 112 19.08 -5.80 -10.23
N SER A 113 18.90 -7.11 -10.41
CA SER A 113 19.93 -8.11 -10.13
C SER A 113 21.23 -7.89 -10.94
N GLU A 114 21.21 -7.04 -11.98
CA GLU A 114 22.31 -6.77 -12.90
C GLU A 114 23.10 -5.47 -12.64
N SER A 115 23.05 -4.90 -11.42
CA SER A 115 23.78 -3.67 -11.00
C SER A 115 23.26 -2.35 -11.60
N SER A 116 21.96 -2.12 -11.48
CA SER A 116 21.32 -0.87 -11.86
C SER A 116 21.57 0.26 -10.84
N ASP A 117 21.76 1.46 -11.35
CA ASP A 117 21.87 2.72 -10.60
C ASP A 117 20.49 3.22 -10.14
N ASP A 118 20.43 4.02 -9.06
CA ASP A 118 19.18 4.48 -8.42
C ASP A 118 18.32 5.32 -9.37
N GLU A 119 18.93 6.19 -10.19
CA GLU A 119 18.24 6.98 -11.19
C GLU A 119 17.62 6.10 -12.28
N ALA A 120 18.31 5.02 -12.67
CA ALA A 120 17.79 4.08 -13.65
C ALA A 120 16.60 3.29 -13.10
N ILE A 121 16.61 2.93 -11.82
CA ILE A 121 15.47 2.30 -11.13
C ILE A 121 14.28 3.26 -11.09
N ALA A 122 14.50 4.52 -10.69
CA ALA A 122 13.46 5.52 -10.62
C ALA A 122 12.82 5.76 -12.01
N GLU A 123 13.62 5.92 -13.05
CA GLU A 123 13.13 6.06 -14.42
C GLU A 123 12.32 4.83 -14.86
N TRP A 124 12.81 3.62 -14.57
CA TRP A 124 12.11 2.38 -14.90
C TRP A 124 10.75 2.32 -14.22
N VAL A 125 10.68 2.56 -12.91
CA VAL A 125 9.44 2.53 -12.13
C VAL A 125 8.44 3.54 -12.68
N LEU A 126 8.87 4.76 -12.99
CA LEU A 126 7.99 5.79 -13.55
C LEU A 126 7.46 5.43 -14.94
N ASN A 127 8.30 4.83 -15.79
CA ASN A 127 7.90 4.38 -17.13
C ASN A 127 6.90 3.21 -17.10
N HIS A 128 6.87 2.44 -16.02
CA HIS A 128 5.96 1.30 -15.86
C HIS A 128 4.76 1.60 -14.94
N THR A 129 4.76 2.76 -14.28
CA THR A 129 3.63 3.23 -13.47
C THR A 129 2.54 3.80 -14.37
N ARG A 130 1.32 3.27 -14.23
CA ARG A 130 0.15 3.70 -14.99
C ARG A 130 -0.64 4.73 -14.20
N VAL A 131 -1.08 5.79 -14.89
CA VAL A 131 -2.04 6.76 -14.34
C VAL A 131 -3.44 6.35 -14.78
N VAL A 132 -4.26 5.90 -13.83
CA VAL A 132 -5.68 5.63 -14.04
C VAL A 132 -6.46 6.82 -13.51
N ARG A 133 -7.07 7.60 -14.40
CA ARG A 133 -7.95 8.70 -13.96
C ARG A 133 -9.31 8.15 -13.60
N ASP A 134 -9.91 8.71 -12.56
CA ASP A 134 -11.32 8.51 -12.30
C ASP A 134 -12.09 9.21 -13.42
N THR A 135 -12.44 8.48 -14.47
CA THR A 135 -13.46 8.96 -15.40
C THR A 135 -14.73 9.11 -14.59
N GLU A 136 -15.12 10.38 -14.35
CA GLU A 136 -16.46 10.76 -13.94
C GLU A 136 -17.45 9.84 -14.65
N SER A 137 -18.21 9.10 -13.85
CA SER A 137 -19.32 8.30 -14.35
C SER A 137 -20.27 9.24 -15.07
N ASP A 138 -20.19 9.23 -16.39
CA ASP A 138 -21.03 9.96 -17.32
C ASP A 138 -22.50 9.63 -16.99
N GLN A 139 -23.17 10.52 -16.27
CA GLN A 139 -24.63 10.51 -16.09
C GLN A 139 -25.26 11.50 -17.06
N PRO A 140 -26.13 11.02 -17.95
CA PRO A 140 -27.42 11.66 -18.20
C PRO A 140 -28.54 11.01 -17.37
#